data_AF-A0A1S2VKJ7-F1
#
_entry.id   AF-A0A1S2VKJ7-F1
#
_cell.length_a   1.000
_cell.length_b   1.000
_cell.length_c   1.000
_cell.angle_alpha   90.00
_cell.angle_beta   90.00
_cell.angle_gamma   90.00
#
_symmetry.space_group_name_H-M   'P 1'
#
loop_
_entity.id
_entity.type
_entity.pdbx_description
1 polymer ?
#
loop_
_entity_poly.entity_id
_entity_poly.type
_entity_poly.pdbx_seq_one_letter_code
_entity_poly.pdbx_strand_id
1 'polypeptide(L)'
;MTESGKLYAWGIRGQLADGAGVGLLSSAEYGSTPAWPVLTGGATDTTAAVRKPRLLTVSTETSLVDFDANGSGTYNYAMAVGSSGNAYFIDGRFALSFAAIPKPAGVSGTFKYTNVWLPANGSNQKMAYLKGNDGKIYYTGVRDQMSYTGVPSLYNISSSSNDEIFGNIATLVPVEVPFPAGEDIVMIRSFGKVTSVFGNNCNLALSASGKGYITGAWKGVRFPGAQRMSYYSAPLKNTPVTGTELEKMKLNASVYDTVYYLKKFVEVALPAGATKLIGIASPNQLGSTYVPNVMVIDDRNRVYWSGAVLNNVGINGWGISAGNFLSVANDPNLSPDECADNFNIVGTSPSAWDIEAINFRGAAYLGEIGTQVETYSRYNLFIISRSRRGYFVGDMGSHTGAGKLGILNETGGGLYTSPFPVPIANEQLLDCNTSPGTGGPLGPTTPNSATGTIDCSKTMLAPAPILGTAGQTDLIVTITVSATGTFSPVSVTGSGMSLANGITTLTATRTGTQQFHIPLNYDGTALTSNFQFTIGTAGSCSPAVPYPAELRWHGPDQ
;
A
#
# COMPACT_ATOMS: atom_id res chain seq x y z
N MET A 1 7.45 -1.19 -12.08
CA MET A 1 8.37 -2.09 -12.81
C MET A 1 7.55 -3.19 -13.47
N THR A 2 7.91 -3.65 -14.66
CA THR A 2 7.26 -4.77 -15.35
C THR A 2 7.97 -6.10 -15.02
N GLU A 3 7.32 -7.22 -15.32
CA GLU A 3 7.93 -8.56 -15.16
C GLU A 3 9.24 -8.73 -15.97
N SER A 4 9.34 -8.07 -17.12
CA SER A 4 10.57 -8.07 -17.93
C SER A 4 11.65 -7.11 -17.40
N GLY A 5 11.51 -6.58 -16.18
CA GLY A 5 12.48 -5.69 -15.55
C GLY A 5 12.52 -4.27 -16.12
N LYS A 6 11.55 -3.86 -16.94
CA LYS A 6 11.49 -2.47 -17.44
C LYS A 6 10.84 -1.55 -16.41
N LEU A 7 11.50 -0.43 -16.08
CA LEU A 7 11.00 0.57 -15.16
C LEU A 7 10.24 1.65 -15.91
N TYR A 8 8.99 1.92 -15.50
CA TYR A 8 8.20 3.00 -16.04
C TYR A 8 7.78 3.93 -14.91
N ALA A 9 7.75 5.22 -15.19
CA ALA A 9 7.21 6.24 -14.28
C ALA A 9 6.21 7.14 -15.02
N TRP A 10 5.41 7.87 -14.26
CA TRP A 10 4.48 8.91 -14.73
C TRP A 10 4.28 9.92 -13.58
N GLY A 11 3.63 11.04 -13.85
CA GLY A 11 3.42 12.12 -12.89
C GLY A 11 4.28 13.35 -13.18
N ILE A 12 4.67 14.05 -12.13
CA ILE A 12 5.42 15.32 -12.17
C ILE A 12 6.80 15.11 -11.57
N ARG A 13 7.78 15.88 -12.07
CA ARG A 13 9.13 15.96 -11.52
C ARG A 13 9.19 17.22 -10.65
N GLY A 14 8.95 17.12 -9.34
CA GLY A 14 9.03 18.30 -8.49
C GLY A 14 8.43 18.12 -7.10
N GLN A 15 8.97 18.86 -6.14
CA GLN A 15 8.39 19.02 -4.81
C GLN A 15 7.41 20.21 -4.78
N LEU A 16 6.35 20.05 -3.99
CA LEU A 16 5.31 21.05 -3.75
C LEU A 16 5.66 22.13 -2.70
N ALA A 17 6.83 22.09 -2.02
CA ALA A 17 6.98 22.82 -0.75
C ALA A 17 8.08 23.89 -0.64
N ASP A 18 9.17 23.89 -1.43
CA ASP A 18 10.32 24.80 -1.18
C ASP A 18 10.77 25.67 -2.35
N GLY A 19 10.03 25.69 -3.46
CA GLY A 19 10.32 26.58 -4.60
C GLY A 19 11.58 26.24 -5.39
N ALA A 20 12.32 25.18 -5.03
CA ALA A 20 13.61 24.86 -5.65
C ALA A 20 13.50 24.06 -6.97
N GLY A 21 12.31 23.64 -7.40
CA GLY A 21 12.11 22.93 -8.68
C GLY A 21 12.84 21.58 -8.76
N VAL A 22 13.03 20.93 -7.60
CA VAL A 22 13.87 19.74 -7.43
C VAL A 22 13.02 18.47 -7.52
N GLY A 23 13.48 17.46 -8.26
CA GLY A 23 12.75 16.21 -8.47
C GLY A 23 13.66 15.03 -8.80
N LEU A 24 13.19 13.81 -8.52
CA LEU A 24 13.98 12.58 -8.52
C LEU A 24 14.67 12.23 -9.85
N LEU A 25 14.04 12.52 -10.98
CA LEU A 25 14.50 12.10 -12.30
C LEU A 25 15.22 13.25 -13.02
N SER A 26 15.99 13.00 -14.08
CA SER A 26 16.48 14.02 -15.02
C SER A 26 16.31 13.57 -16.48
N SER A 27 16.68 14.45 -17.43
CA SER A 27 16.68 14.11 -18.85
C SER A 27 17.60 12.92 -19.20
N ALA A 28 18.54 12.55 -18.33
CA ALA A 28 19.33 11.33 -18.51
C ALA A 28 18.44 10.08 -18.41
N GLU A 29 17.42 10.09 -17.54
CA GLU A 29 16.53 8.95 -17.31
C GLU A 29 15.40 8.87 -18.34
N TYR A 30 14.82 10.00 -18.75
CA TYR A 30 13.62 10.02 -19.61
C TYR A 30 13.84 10.61 -21.03
N GLY A 31 15.06 11.02 -21.36
CA GLY A 31 15.39 11.66 -22.64
C GLY A 31 15.01 13.15 -22.71
N SER A 32 15.20 13.77 -23.87
CA SER A 32 14.96 15.21 -24.08
C SER A 32 13.55 15.55 -24.59
N THR A 33 12.74 14.59 -25.05
CA THR A 33 11.45 14.89 -25.69
C THR A 33 10.37 13.81 -25.49
N PRO A 34 9.15 14.18 -25.05
CA PRO A 34 8.83 15.42 -24.34
C PRO A 34 9.60 15.51 -23.01
N ALA A 35 9.95 16.72 -22.58
CA ALA A 35 10.59 16.90 -21.27
C ALA A 35 9.65 16.44 -20.14
N TRP A 36 10.19 15.97 -19.02
CA TRP A 36 9.37 15.73 -17.85
C TRP A 36 8.96 17.06 -17.22
N PRO A 37 7.67 17.29 -16.96
CA PRO A 37 7.18 18.53 -16.39
C PRO A 37 7.78 18.78 -15.02
N VAL A 38 8.35 19.97 -14.83
CA VAL A 38 8.81 20.48 -13.54
C VAL A 38 7.82 21.55 -13.07
N LEU A 39 7.26 21.36 -11.87
CA LEU A 39 6.47 22.40 -11.22
C LEU A 39 7.38 23.22 -10.29
N THR A 40 7.39 24.53 -10.49
CA THR A 40 8.08 25.49 -9.63
C THR A 40 7.04 26.27 -8.82
N GLY A 41 7.04 26.12 -7.49
CA GLY A 41 6.09 26.79 -6.60
C GLY A 41 4.74 26.05 -6.49
N GLY A 42 4.03 26.26 -5.38
CA GLY A 42 2.84 25.51 -4.91
C GLY A 42 1.58 25.51 -5.79
N ALA A 43 1.72 25.48 -7.10
CA ALA A 43 0.63 25.21 -8.04
C ALA A 43 0.19 23.74 -7.91
N THR A 44 -1.09 23.54 -7.64
CA THR A 44 -1.77 22.23 -7.60
C THR A 44 -2.25 21.76 -8.98
N ASP A 45 -1.83 22.44 -10.05
CA ASP A 45 -2.25 22.12 -11.42
C ASP A 45 -1.53 20.88 -11.96
N THR A 46 -2.24 19.74 -11.89
CA THR A 46 -1.79 18.44 -12.37
C THR A 46 -2.04 18.22 -13.86
N THR A 47 -2.52 19.21 -14.61
CA THR A 47 -2.71 19.09 -16.06
C THR A 47 -1.40 18.87 -16.80
N ALA A 48 -0.30 19.43 -16.29
CA ALA A 48 1.03 19.25 -16.83
C ALA A 48 1.60 17.84 -16.62
N ALA A 49 1.05 17.03 -15.71
CA ALA A 49 1.60 15.72 -15.35
C ALA A 49 1.72 14.78 -16.56
N VAL A 50 2.80 14.00 -16.61
CA VAL A 50 2.89 12.85 -17.53
C VAL A 50 1.83 11.84 -17.10
N ARG A 51 0.78 11.64 -17.91
CA ARG A 51 -0.33 10.72 -17.58
C ARG A 51 -0.19 9.33 -18.17
N LYS A 52 0.86 9.10 -18.97
CA LYS A 52 1.16 7.80 -19.58
C LYS A 52 2.51 7.30 -19.05
N PRO A 53 2.62 6.05 -18.60
CA PRO A 53 3.89 5.49 -18.18
C PRO A 53 4.97 5.65 -19.26
N ARG A 54 6.12 6.19 -18.90
CA ARG A 54 7.30 6.36 -19.76
C ARG A 54 8.42 5.49 -19.23
N LEU A 55 9.09 4.81 -20.15
CA LEU A 55 10.25 3.99 -19.84
C LEU A 55 11.36 4.89 -19.28
N LEU A 56 11.95 4.46 -18.18
CA LEU A 56 13.12 5.10 -17.57
C LEU A 56 14.38 4.31 -17.85
N THR A 57 15.47 5.03 -18.10
CA THR A 57 16.83 4.49 -18.17
C THR A 57 17.46 4.51 -16.78
N VAL A 58 18.05 3.40 -16.35
CA VAL A 58 18.82 3.30 -15.11
C VAL A 58 20.25 2.95 -15.47
N SER A 59 21.11 3.98 -15.54
CA SER A 59 22.52 3.81 -15.93
C SER A 59 22.65 2.98 -17.23
N THR A 60 23.47 1.93 -17.23
CA THR A 60 23.66 1.01 -18.36
C THR A 60 22.80 -0.26 -18.29
N GLU A 61 21.85 -0.35 -17.36
CA GLU A 61 21.04 -1.56 -17.19
C GLU A 61 19.97 -1.68 -18.27
N THR A 62 19.85 -2.88 -18.86
CA THR A 62 18.80 -3.21 -19.84
C THR A 62 17.53 -3.75 -19.18
N SER A 63 17.66 -4.27 -17.96
CA SER A 63 16.55 -4.74 -17.13
C SER A 63 16.92 -4.68 -15.65
N LEU A 64 15.91 -4.50 -14.81
CA LEU A 64 16.01 -4.42 -13.36
C LEU A 64 15.41 -5.66 -12.71
N VAL A 65 15.94 -6.03 -11.55
CA VAL A 65 15.41 -7.12 -10.71
C VAL A 65 14.67 -6.60 -9.48
N ASP A 66 14.99 -5.39 -9.03
CA ASP A 66 14.26 -4.73 -7.94
C ASP A 66 14.34 -3.20 -8.04
N PHE A 67 13.39 -2.52 -7.42
CA PHE A 67 13.32 -1.07 -7.36
C PHE A 67 12.51 -0.63 -6.15
N ASP A 68 13.01 0.37 -5.42
CA ASP A 68 12.26 1.02 -4.37
C ASP A 68 12.52 2.53 -4.36
N ALA A 69 11.57 3.30 -3.83
CA ALA A 69 11.59 4.75 -3.83
C ALA A 69 11.04 5.30 -2.51
N ASN A 70 11.74 6.28 -1.95
CA ASN A 70 11.32 7.00 -0.76
C ASN A 70 10.78 8.39 -1.15
N GLY A 71 9.56 8.68 -0.70
CA GLY A 71 8.80 9.89 -1.00
C GLY A 71 8.58 10.86 0.18
N SER A 72 9.31 10.72 1.31
CA SER A 72 9.03 11.57 2.49
C SER A 72 9.64 12.97 2.36
N GLY A 73 8.82 13.93 1.92
CA GLY A 73 9.10 15.36 2.04
C GLY A 73 10.09 15.93 1.00
N THR A 74 11.03 16.76 1.47
CA THR A 74 12.01 17.50 0.65
C THR A 74 13.13 16.64 0.08
N TYR A 75 13.22 15.37 0.48
CA TYR A 75 14.40 14.54 0.26
C TYR A 75 14.00 13.20 -0.36
N ASN A 76 13.48 13.27 -1.58
CA ASN A 76 13.09 12.09 -2.35
C ASN A 76 14.32 11.41 -2.95
N TYR A 77 14.43 10.10 -2.78
CA TYR A 77 15.50 9.30 -3.37
C TYR A 77 14.96 7.93 -3.78
N ALA A 78 15.65 7.28 -4.71
CA ALA A 78 15.27 5.96 -5.17
C ALA A 78 16.50 5.11 -5.45
N MET A 79 16.27 3.80 -5.47
CA MET A 79 17.29 2.83 -5.78
C MET A 79 16.75 1.75 -6.69
N ALA A 80 17.62 1.28 -7.57
CA ALA A 80 17.35 0.24 -8.53
C ALA A 80 18.43 -0.83 -8.43
N VAL A 81 18.04 -2.09 -8.54
CA VAL A 81 18.96 -3.22 -8.68
C VAL A 81 18.86 -3.72 -10.11
N GLY A 82 19.99 -3.66 -10.82
CA GLY A 82 20.11 -4.13 -12.19
C GLY A 82 20.18 -5.64 -12.29
N SER A 83 19.81 -6.18 -13.46
CA SER A 83 20.01 -7.59 -13.81
C SER A 83 21.49 -8.02 -13.80
N SER A 84 22.42 -7.07 -13.95
CA SER A 84 23.85 -7.31 -13.74
C SER A 84 24.19 -7.70 -12.29
N GLY A 85 23.34 -7.33 -11.33
CA GLY A 85 23.57 -7.45 -9.89
C GLY A 85 24.18 -6.20 -9.25
N ASN A 86 24.36 -5.11 -10.00
CA ASN A 86 24.75 -3.82 -9.43
C ASN A 86 23.52 -3.06 -8.90
N ALA A 87 23.73 -2.25 -7.87
CA ALA A 87 22.71 -1.34 -7.33
C ALA A 87 23.05 0.10 -7.68
N TYR A 88 22.02 0.89 -7.96
CA TYR A 88 22.11 2.27 -8.40
C TYR A 88 21.23 3.16 -7.53
N PHE A 89 21.73 4.33 -7.17
CA PHE A 89 21.07 5.31 -6.32
C PHE A 89 20.88 6.61 -7.09
N ILE A 90 19.73 7.26 -6.89
CA ILE A 90 19.42 8.60 -7.40
C ILE A 90 18.81 9.44 -6.28
N ASP A 91 19.17 10.72 -6.22
CA ASP A 91 18.71 11.67 -5.20
C ASP A 91 18.13 12.89 -5.88
N GLY A 92 16.89 13.23 -5.53
CA GLY A 92 16.20 14.39 -6.08
C GLY A 92 17.01 15.67 -5.98
N ARG A 93 17.84 15.86 -4.93
CA ARG A 93 18.54 17.13 -4.68
C ARG A 93 19.99 17.21 -5.17
N PHE A 94 20.80 16.18 -4.96
CA PHE A 94 22.23 16.24 -5.23
C PHE A 94 22.71 15.30 -6.34
N ALA A 95 21.96 14.24 -6.65
CA ALA A 95 22.32 13.27 -7.68
C ALA A 95 21.16 13.11 -8.65
N LEU A 96 21.13 13.95 -9.69
CA LEU A 96 20.06 13.98 -10.69
C LEU A 96 20.08 12.78 -11.66
N SER A 97 21.02 11.84 -11.49
CA SER A 97 21.04 10.61 -12.26
C SER A 97 21.43 9.40 -11.41
N PHE A 98 21.07 8.21 -11.90
CA PHE A 98 21.42 6.96 -11.23
C PHE A 98 22.94 6.72 -11.23
N ALA A 99 23.52 6.67 -10.04
CA ALA A 99 24.92 6.36 -9.80
C ALA A 99 25.07 4.98 -9.13
N ALA A 100 26.06 4.20 -9.55
CA ALA A 100 26.37 2.92 -8.93
C ALA A 100 26.84 3.11 -7.48
N ILE A 101 26.44 2.21 -6.59
CA ILE A 101 26.89 2.22 -5.19
C ILE A 101 27.99 1.17 -4.94
N PRO A 102 28.81 1.31 -3.88
CA PRO A 102 29.82 0.32 -3.54
C PRO A 102 29.24 -1.05 -3.17
N LYS A 103 30.01 -2.12 -3.42
CA LYS A 103 29.74 -3.46 -2.86
C LYS A 103 30.19 -3.52 -1.39
N PRO A 104 29.62 -4.41 -0.56
CA PRO A 104 30.08 -4.60 0.81
C PRO A 104 31.52 -5.11 0.83
N ALA A 105 32.28 -4.78 1.88
CA ALA A 105 33.66 -5.24 2.00
C ALA A 105 33.73 -6.78 2.14
N GLY A 106 34.69 -7.41 1.47
CA GLY A 106 34.96 -8.85 1.61
C GLY A 106 34.03 -9.79 0.86
N VAL A 107 33.08 -9.28 0.06
CA VAL A 107 32.23 -10.13 -0.80
C VAL A 107 33.00 -10.65 -2.02
N SER A 108 32.53 -11.74 -2.61
CA SER A 108 33.14 -12.32 -3.81
C SER A 108 33.02 -11.40 -5.03
N GLY A 109 33.89 -11.60 -6.03
CA GLY A 109 33.77 -10.91 -7.33
C GLY A 109 32.44 -11.18 -8.06
N THR A 110 31.79 -12.31 -7.75
CA THR A 110 30.49 -12.72 -8.31
C THR A 110 29.28 -12.23 -7.51
N PHE A 111 29.51 -11.44 -6.45
CA PHE A 111 28.45 -10.87 -5.64
C PHE A 111 27.48 -10.03 -6.46
N LYS A 112 26.18 -10.21 -6.20
CA LYS A 112 25.09 -9.45 -6.80
C LYS A 112 24.11 -9.00 -5.72
N TYR A 113 23.66 -7.77 -5.81
CA TYR A 113 22.45 -7.36 -5.11
C TYR A 113 21.23 -8.01 -5.80
N THR A 114 20.22 -8.35 -5.00
CA THR A 114 18.97 -8.95 -5.48
C THR A 114 17.75 -8.17 -5.06
N ASN A 115 17.80 -7.45 -3.94
CA ASN A 115 16.70 -6.65 -3.44
C ASN A 115 17.15 -5.33 -2.84
N VAL A 116 16.23 -4.38 -2.81
CA VAL A 116 16.40 -3.10 -2.14
C VAL A 116 15.14 -2.69 -1.38
N TRP A 117 15.35 -2.15 -0.18
CA TRP A 117 14.30 -1.53 0.63
C TRP A 117 14.79 -0.15 1.07
N LEU A 118 13.97 0.86 0.81
CA LEU A 118 14.22 2.26 1.16
C LEU A 118 13.26 2.67 2.27
N PRO A 119 13.71 2.56 3.54
CA PRO A 119 12.87 2.86 4.67
C PRO A 119 12.52 4.35 4.72
N ALA A 120 11.28 4.70 5.07
CA ALA A 120 10.84 6.09 5.22
C ALA A 120 11.73 6.85 6.22
N ASN A 121 12.14 8.07 5.87
CA ASN A 121 12.90 8.96 6.75
C ASN A 121 12.53 10.43 6.50
N GLY A 122 11.93 11.08 7.49
CA GLY A 122 11.47 12.46 7.39
C GLY A 122 12.57 13.54 7.38
N SER A 123 13.85 13.18 7.46
CA SER A 123 14.99 14.12 7.41
C SER A 123 15.74 14.05 6.08
N ASN A 124 16.79 14.86 5.88
CA ASN A 124 17.65 14.77 4.70
C ASN A 124 18.55 13.52 4.66
N GLN A 125 18.38 12.63 5.63
CA GLN A 125 19.25 11.50 5.85
C GLN A 125 18.73 10.30 5.07
N LYS A 126 19.55 9.73 4.19
CA LYS A 126 19.13 8.59 3.37
C LYS A 126 19.51 7.28 4.04
N MET A 127 18.67 6.27 3.86
CA MET A 127 18.87 4.92 4.38
C MET A 127 18.47 3.91 3.31
N ALA A 128 19.21 2.81 3.22
CA ALA A 128 18.87 1.69 2.38
C ALA A 128 19.29 0.38 3.02
N TYR A 129 18.44 -0.63 2.86
CA TYR A 129 18.81 -2.02 3.06
C TYR A 129 18.83 -2.72 1.71
N LEU A 130 19.86 -3.53 1.48
CA LEU A 130 20.01 -4.33 0.27
C LEU A 130 20.22 -5.79 0.62
N LYS A 131 19.74 -6.68 -0.23
CA LYS A 131 20.00 -8.12 -0.12
C LYS A 131 21.04 -8.55 -1.14
N GLY A 132 22.00 -9.36 -0.71
CA GLY A 132 22.96 -10.02 -1.57
C GLY A 132 22.47 -11.40 -2.03
N ASN A 133 23.03 -11.89 -3.13
CA ASN A 133 22.82 -13.27 -3.60
C ASN A 133 23.46 -14.33 -2.70
N ASP A 134 24.20 -13.91 -1.68
CA ASP A 134 24.68 -14.73 -0.57
C ASP A 134 23.64 -14.88 0.57
N GLY A 135 22.45 -14.29 0.40
CA GLY A 135 21.34 -14.34 1.35
C GLY A 135 21.47 -13.33 2.50
N LYS A 136 22.56 -12.53 2.54
CA LYS A 136 22.79 -11.54 3.60
C LYS A 136 22.11 -10.22 3.31
N ILE A 137 21.88 -9.47 4.39
CA ILE A 137 21.33 -8.11 4.35
C ILE A 137 22.43 -7.11 4.66
N TYR A 138 22.45 -6.02 3.90
CA TYR A 138 23.42 -4.95 4.03
C TYR A 138 22.72 -3.61 4.21
N TYR A 139 23.24 -2.80 5.13
CA TYR A 139 22.78 -1.44 5.38
C TYR A 139 23.76 -0.43 4.81
N THR A 140 23.26 0.61 4.16
CA THR A 140 24.02 1.81 3.80
C THR A 140 23.17 3.07 3.97
N GLY A 141 23.82 4.21 4.18
CA GLY A 141 23.15 5.47 4.50
C GLY A 141 23.63 6.03 5.82
N VAL A 142 22.78 6.84 6.46
CA VAL A 142 23.14 7.62 7.64
C VAL A 142 23.62 6.74 8.79
N ARG A 143 24.67 7.19 9.48
CA ARG A 143 25.24 6.48 10.63
C ARG A 143 25.22 7.33 11.90
N ASP A 144 25.18 8.65 11.75
CA ASP A 144 25.35 9.57 12.87
C ASP A 144 24.21 9.49 13.88
N GLN A 145 24.54 9.06 15.10
CA GLN A 145 23.64 8.98 16.26
C GLN A 145 22.31 8.22 15.98
N MET A 146 22.30 7.29 15.01
CA MET A 146 21.13 6.51 14.62
C MET A 146 21.00 5.23 15.45
N SER A 147 19.95 5.14 16.28
CA SER A 147 19.73 4.00 17.19
C SER A 147 18.89 2.86 16.61
N TYR A 148 18.44 2.96 15.36
CA TYR A 148 17.42 2.08 14.78
C TYR A 148 17.84 1.37 13.47
N THR A 149 19.12 1.38 13.12
CA THR A 149 19.65 0.72 11.89
C THR A 149 19.67 -0.81 11.98
N GLY A 150 19.57 -1.37 13.19
CA GLY A 150 19.75 -2.81 13.41
C GLY A 150 21.17 -3.32 13.24
N VAL A 151 22.15 -2.42 13.08
CA VAL A 151 23.58 -2.75 12.99
C VAL A 151 24.28 -2.31 14.29
N PRO A 152 24.66 -3.23 15.18
CA PRO A 152 25.23 -2.88 16.48
C PRO A 152 26.49 -1.99 16.42
N SER A 153 27.33 -2.15 15.39
CA SER A 153 28.54 -1.34 15.21
C SER A 153 28.26 0.10 14.77
N LEU A 154 27.04 0.39 14.29
CA LEU A 154 26.60 1.73 13.90
C LEU A 154 25.71 2.38 14.97
N TYR A 155 25.47 1.68 16.08
CA TYR A 155 24.62 2.19 17.15
C TYR A 155 25.34 3.29 17.94
N ASN A 156 24.74 4.48 18.00
CA ASN A 156 25.17 5.61 18.83
C ASN A 156 26.68 5.97 18.67
N ILE A 157 27.13 6.11 17.43
CA ILE A 157 28.50 6.53 17.13
C ILE A 157 28.72 7.99 17.51
N SER A 158 29.89 8.29 18.11
CA SER A 158 30.22 9.62 18.63
C SER A 158 30.98 10.52 17.64
N SER A 159 31.38 10.00 16.49
CA SER A 159 32.12 10.73 15.46
C SER A 159 31.75 10.21 14.08
N SER A 160 31.24 11.08 13.23
CA SER A 160 30.74 10.76 11.89
C SER A 160 31.26 11.78 10.87
N SER A 161 31.63 11.32 9.68
CA SER A 161 31.92 12.20 8.54
C SER A 161 30.63 12.82 7.97
N ASN A 162 30.73 13.87 7.14
CA ASN A 162 29.56 14.46 6.48
C ASN A 162 28.78 13.46 5.62
N ASP A 163 29.48 12.54 4.95
CA ASP A 163 28.85 11.46 4.19
C ASP A 163 28.01 10.56 5.11
N GLU A 164 28.51 10.26 6.31
CA GLU A 164 27.81 9.44 7.30
C GLU A 164 26.68 10.19 8.00
N ILE A 165 26.79 11.50 8.20
CA ILE A 165 25.74 12.34 8.80
C ILE A 165 24.53 12.45 7.87
N PHE A 166 24.77 12.63 6.57
CA PHE A 166 23.70 12.81 5.58
C PHE A 166 23.30 11.51 4.86
N GLY A 167 24.05 10.43 5.08
CA GLY A 167 23.81 9.16 4.39
C GLY A 167 24.07 9.25 2.90
N ASN A 168 25.30 9.62 2.51
CA ASN A 168 25.71 9.62 1.11
C ASN A 168 25.89 8.18 0.59
N ILE A 169 24.77 7.54 0.23
CA ILE A 169 24.71 6.14 -0.19
C ILE A 169 25.65 5.82 -1.36
N ALA A 170 25.94 6.80 -2.24
CA ALA A 170 26.84 6.61 -3.38
C ALA A 170 28.31 6.39 -2.98
N THR A 171 28.73 6.81 -1.78
CA THR A 171 30.12 6.71 -1.32
C THR A 171 30.29 5.74 -0.14
N LEU A 172 29.25 5.55 0.66
CA LEU A 172 29.32 4.70 1.85
C LEU A 172 29.30 3.21 1.51
N VAL A 173 30.36 2.50 1.95
CA VAL A 173 30.43 1.03 1.87
C VAL A 173 29.34 0.40 2.74
N PRO A 174 28.48 -0.47 2.18
CA PRO A 174 27.44 -1.15 2.96
C PRO A 174 28.00 -2.10 4.02
N VAL A 175 27.31 -2.21 5.15
CA VAL A 175 27.69 -3.02 6.32
C VAL A 175 26.66 -4.12 6.53
N GLU A 176 27.10 -5.34 6.86
CA GLU A 176 26.20 -6.46 7.12
C GLU A 176 25.29 -6.19 8.32
N VAL A 177 23.99 -6.48 8.14
CA VAL A 177 22.97 -6.43 9.17
C VAL A 177 22.84 -7.83 9.80
N PRO A 178 23.05 -7.99 11.11
CA PRO A 178 23.00 -9.29 11.74
C PRO A 178 21.56 -9.81 11.85
N PHE A 179 21.26 -10.87 11.11
CA PHE A 179 20.09 -11.73 11.29
C PHE A 179 20.52 -13.13 11.74
N PRO A 180 19.64 -13.92 12.38
CA PRO A 180 19.92 -15.32 12.67
C PRO A 180 20.27 -16.12 11.40
N ALA A 181 21.19 -17.07 11.53
CA ALA A 181 21.64 -17.87 10.39
C ALA A 181 20.48 -18.65 9.75
N GLY A 182 20.44 -18.67 8.42
CA GLY A 182 19.40 -19.35 7.64
C GLY A 182 18.09 -18.57 7.49
N GLU A 183 17.99 -17.36 8.03
CA GLU A 183 16.83 -16.49 7.77
C GLU A 183 16.93 -15.82 6.41
N ASP A 184 15.89 -16.00 5.61
CA ASP A 184 15.76 -15.35 4.32
C ASP A 184 14.83 -14.13 4.43
N ILE A 185 15.39 -12.92 4.50
CA ILE A 185 14.58 -11.70 4.64
C ILE A 185 13.95 -11.32 3.29
N VAL A 186 12.64 -11.04 3.32
CA VAL A 186 11.83 -10.70 2.14
C VAL A 186 11.21 -9.31 2.21
N MET A 187 11.29 -8.66 3.36
CA MET A 187 10.76 -7.31 3.55
C MET A 187 11.50 -6.59 4.67
N ILE A 188 11.84 -5.31 4.46
CA ILE A 188 12.26 -4.38 5.50
C ILE A 188 11.50 -3.06 5.34
N ARG A 189 11.06 -2.45 6.44
CA ARG A 189 10.38 -1.15 6.47
C ARG A 189 10.83 -0.33 7.69
N SER A 190 10.97 0.99 7.52
CA SER A 190 11.17 1.95 8.63
C SER A 190 9.89 2.65 8.95
N PHE A 191 9.73 2.97 10.22
CA PHE A 191 8.64 3.75 10.74
C PHE A 191 9.13 4.74 11.78
N GLY A 192 8.76 6.00 11.58
CA GLY A 192 8.97 7.10 12.53
C GLY A 192 9.45 8.40 11.88
N LYS A 193 9.27 9.53 12.59
CA LYS A 193 9.67 10.87 12.14
C LYS A 193 11.00 11.27 12.79
N VAL A 194 12.03 11.48 11.99
CA VAL A 194 13.28 12.10 12.46
C VAL A 194 13.07 13.60 12.59
N THR A 195 12.66 14.08 13.78
CA THR A 195 12.83 15.51 14.13
C THR A 195 13.94 15.74 15.13
N SER A 196 14.53 14.68 15.68
CA SER A 196 15.67 14.78 16.59
C SER A 196 16.51 13.52 16.51
N VAL A 197 17.74 13.68 16.96
CA VAL A 197 18.82 12.70 16.86
C VAL A 197 18.53 11.40 17.65
N PHE A 198 17.63 11.45 18.63
CA PHE A 198 17.15 10.28 19.38
C PHE A 198 15.64 10.08 19.19
N GLY A 199 15.20 10.05 17.93
CA GLY A 199 13.83 9.78 17.57
C GLY A 199 13.38 8.37 17.99
N ASN A 200 12.13 8.24 18.41
CA ASN A 200 11.53 6.98 18.76
C ASN A 200 11.16 6.17 17.50
N ASN A 201 12.14 5.85 16.66
CA ASN A 201 11.93 5.16 15.38
C ASN A 201 12.23 3.66 15.50
N CYS A 202 11.60 2.86 14.66
CA CYS A 202 11.90 1.44 14.55
C CYS A 202 11.96 0.97 13.08
N ASN A 203 12.76 -0.05 12.82
CA ASN A 203 12.72 -0.81 11.58
C ASN A 203 12.11 -2.18 11.84
N LEU A 204 11.31 -2.66 10.90
CA LEU A 204 10.67 -3.98 10.91
C LEU A 204 11.21 -4.80 9.76
N ALA A 205 11.36 -6.11 9.98
CA ALA A 205 11.69 -7.07 8.92
C ALA A 205 10.80 -8.30 8.99
N LEU A 206 10.60 -8.95 7.83
CA LEU A 206 9.88 -10.22 7.70
C LEU A 206 10.75 -11.21 6.93
N SER A 207 10.88 -12.43 7.45
CA SER A 207 11.52 -13.53 6.73
C SER A 207 10.53 -14.36 5.92
N ALA A 208 11.02 -15.07 4.91
CA ALA A 208 10.24 -16.00 4.09
C ALA A 208 9.62 -17.14 4.91
N SER A 209 10.26 -17.51 6.02
CA SER A 209 9.73 -18.48 6.99
C SER A 209 8.57 -17.89 7.83
N GLY A 210 8.36 -16.58 7.74
CA GLY A 210 7.33 -15.80 8.41
C GLY A 210 7.67 -15.47 9.86
N LYS A 211 8.96 -15.32 10.19
CA LYS A 211 9.38 -14.67 11.44
C LYS A 211 9.44 -13.16 11.24
N GLY A 212 8.89 -12.41 12.18
CA GLY A 212 8.98 -10.95 12.22
C GLY A 212 10.12 -10.49 13.11
N TYR A 213 10.74 -9.37 12.78
CA TYR A 213 11.81 -8.76 13.54
C TYR A 213 11.61 -7.26 13.70
N ILE A 214 12.12 -6.70 14.80
CA ILE A 214 12.11 -5.27 15.10
C ILE A 214 13.47 -4.82 15.63
N THR A 215 13.87 -3.59 15.30
CA THR A 215 15.03 -2.89 15.88
C THR A 215 14.71 -1.42 16.12
N GLY A 216 15.49 -0.72 16.96
CA GLY A 216 15.23 0.67 17.32
C GLY A 216 14.38 0.81 18.57
N ALA A 217 13.61 1.89 18.68
CA ALA A 217 12.78 2.20 19.84
C ALA A 217 11.73 1.09 20.06
N TRP A 218 11.85 0.40 21.19
CA TRP A 218 11.00 -0.75 21.50
C TRP A 218 10.12 -0.53 22.72
N LYS A 219 10.66 0.11 23.77
CA LYS A 219 9.92 0.32 25.01
C LYS A 219 10.00 1.77 25.46
N GLY A 220 8.86 2.41 25.67
CA GLY A 220 8.73 3.70 26.36
C GLY A 220 8.27 3.50 27.80
N VAL A 221 8.87 4.23 28.75
CA VAL A 221 8.41 4.26 30.15
C VAL A 221 8.08 5.70 30.53
N ARG A 222 6.89 5.89 31.07
CA ARG A 222 6.40 7.18 31.57
C ARG A 222 6.01 7.09 33.04
N PHE A 223 6.28 8.14 33.79
CA PHE A 223 5.91 8.33 35.20
C PHE A 223 4.97 9.53 35.37
N PRO A 224 3.68 9.45 34.96
CA PRO A 224 2.72 10.47 35.35
C PRO A 224 2.43 10.34 36.85
N GLY A 225 3.07 11.17 37.67
CA GLY A 225 2.92 11.11 39.13
C GLY A 225 3.52 9.84 39.72
N ALA A 226 2.74 9.07 40.50
CA ALA A 226 3.20 7.87 41.20
C ALA A 226 3.10 6.56 40.38
N GLN A 227 2.48 6.58 39.19
CA GLN A 227 2.26 5.37 38.39
C GLN A 227 3.31 5.22 37.30
N ARG A 228 3.84 4.00 37.13
CA ARG A 228 4.78 3.65 36.07
C ARG A 228 4.04 2.94 34.95
N MET A 229 3.96 3.55 33.77
CA MET A 229 3.39 2.93 32.57
C MET A 229 4.49 2.53 31.59
N SER A 230 4.40 1.33 31.02
CA SER A 230 5.30 0.83 29.98
C SER A 230 4.53 0.60 28.68
N TYR A 231 5.09 1.06 27.58
CA TYR A 231 4.54 0.95 26.23
C TYR A 231 5.53 0.20 25.36
N TYR A 232 5.02 -0.68 24.50
CA TYR A 232 5.85 -1.57 23.68
C TYR A 232 5.48 -1.44 22.21
N SER A 233 6.50 -1.26 21.36
CA SER A 233 6.30 -1.17 19.91
C SER A 233 5.82 -2.49 19.33
N ALA A 234 6.33 -3.61 19.85
CA ALA A 234 5.86 -4.95 19.55
C ALA A 234 6.22 -5.91 20.70
N PRO A 235 5.41 -6.94 20.96
CA PRO A 235 5.81 -8.03 21.85
C PRO A 235 6.97 -8.82 21.24
N LEU A 236 7.97 -9.18 22.05
CA LEU A 236 9.15 -9.94 21.62
C LEU A 236 9.03 -11.40 22.05
N LYS A 237 9.57 -12.30 21.22
CA LYS A 237 9.57 -13.74 21.51
C LYS A 237 10.37 -14.07 22.77
N ASN A 238 11.49 -13.39 22.97
CA ASN A 238 12.37 -13.53 24.12
C ASN A 238 12.65 -12.16 24.73
N THR A 239 12.92 -12.12 26.03
CA THR A 239 13.37 -10.89 26.69
C THR A 239 14.75 -10.50 26.16
N PRO A 240 14.93 -9.27 25.63
CA PRO A 240 16.21 -8.86 25.06
C PRO A 240 17.25 -8.64 26.15
N VAL A 241 18.49 -9.01 25.86
CA VAL A 241 19.61 -8.92 26.81
C VAL A 241 20.10 -7.47 26.92
N THR A 242 20.11 -6.94 28.16
CA THR A 242 20.56 -5.56 28.41
C THR A 242 22.07 -5.42 28.19
N GLY A 243 22.49 -4.32 27.58
CA GLY A 243 23.89 -4.00 27.27
C GLY A 243 24.34 -4.49 25.90
N THR A 244 23.92 -5.70 25.50
CA THR A 244 24.27 -6.31 24.21
C THR A 244 23.20 -6.09 23.14
N GLU A 245 21.93 -6.34 23.46
CA GLU A 245 20.81 -6.21 22.52
C GLU A 245 19.97 -4.97 22.79
N LEU A 246 19.86 -4.59 24.06
CA LEU A 246 19.02 -3.49 24.54
C LEU A 246 19.85 -2.42 25.25
N GLU A 247 19.61 -1.15 24.92
CA GLU A 247 20.15 -0.02 25.66
C GLU A 247 19.05 0.87 26.21
N LYS A 248 19.31 1.40 27.40
CA LYS A 248 18.42 2.33 28.09
C LYS A 248 18.92 3.75 27.89
N MET A 249 18.07 4.62 27.34
CA MET A 249 18.35 6.05 27.24
C MET A 249 17.34 6.86 28.05
N LYS A 250 17.85 7.79 28.86
CA LYS A 250 17.03 8.82 29.51
C LYS A 250 16.88 9.98 28.53
N LEU A 251 15.65 10.37 28.25
CA LEU A 251 15.36 11.55 27.43
C LEU A 251 15.06 12.73 28.34
N ASN A 252 15.52 13.94 27.98
CA ASN A 252 15.20 15.18 28.67
C ASN A 252 13.83 15.77 28.25
N ALA A 253 12.88 14.93 27.78
CA ALA A 253 11.66 15.37 27.09
C ALA A 253 10.36 14.88 27.77
N SER A 254 9.25 15.60 27.51
CA SER A 254 7.97 15.60 28.24
C SER A 254 7.05 14.37 28.06
N VAL A 255 7.41 13.38 27.23
CA VAL A 255 6.51 12.26 26.85
C VAL A 255 6.91 10.91 27.47
N TYR A 256 8.21 10.61 27.53
CA TYR A 256 8.76 9.45 28.24
C TYR A 256 9.98 9.86 29.05
N ASP A 257 10.06 9.36 30.29
CA ASP A 257 11.23 9.54 31.14
C ASP A 257 12.37 8.61 30.73
N THR A 258 12.06 7.51 30.05
CA THR A 258 13.05 6.53 29.58
C THR A 258 12.55 5.80 28.33
N VAL A 259 13.43 5.64 27.35
CA VAL A 259 13.20 4.80 26.17
C VAL A 259 14.27 3.71 26.09
N TYR A 260 13.88 2.51 25.68
CA TYR A 260 14.77 1.39 25.45
C TYR A 260 14.85 1.06 23.97
N TYR A 261 16.08 0.95 23.47
CA TYR A 261 16.40 0.75 22.07
C TYR A 261 17.03 -0.62 21.85
N LEU A 262 16.52 -1.33 20.84
CA LEU A 262 17.11 -2.56 20.32
C LEU A 262 18.22 -2.19 19.33
N LYS A 263 19.45 -2.66 19.60
CA LYS A 263 20.65 -2.38 18.79
C LYS A 263 20.72 -3.20 17.50
N LYS A 264 19.96 -4.29 17.44
CA LYS A 264 19.86 -5.23 16.32
C LYS A 264 18.42 -5.65 16.11
N PHE A 265 18.15 -6.31 14.98
CA PHE A 265 16.87 -6.98 14.75
C PHE A 265 16.65 -8.12 15.75
N VAL A 266 15.56 -8.04 16.50
CA VAL A 266 15.14 -9.04 17.49
C VAL A 266 13.78 -9.62 17.08
N GLU A 267 13.62 -10.93 17.24
CA GLU A 267 12.42 -11.67 16.83
C GLU A 267 11.20 -11.24 17.65
N VAL A 268 10.15 -10.86 16.94
CA VAL A 268 8.82 -10.51 17.47
C VAL A 268 8.07 -11.79 17.83
N ALA A 269 7.24 -11.75 18.88
CA ALA A 269 6.43 -12.89 19.28
C ALA A 269 5.39 -13.23 18.19
N LEU A 270 5.03 -14.50 18.06
CA LEU A 270 3.88 -14.89 17.23
C LEU A 270 2.59 -14.69 18.02
N PRO A 271 1.49 -14.24 17.38
CA PRO A 271 0.18 -14.27 17.99
C PRO A 271 -0.22 -15.69 18.41
N ALA A 272 -1.05 -15.81 19.46
CA ALA A 272 -1.42 -17.10 20.02
C ALA A 272 -2.01 -18.05 18.95
N GLY A 273 -1.42 -19.25 18.83
CA GLY A 273 -1.80 -20.28 17.86
C GLY A 273 -1.39 -20.01 16.41
N ALA A 274 -0.63 -18.96 16.12
CA ALA A 274 -0.07 -18.72 14.79
C ALA A 274 1.19 -19.54 14.60
N THR A 275 1.46 -20.02 13.39
CA THR A 275 2.74 -20.68 13.08
C THR A 275 3.73 -19.75 12.39
N LYS A 276 3.23 -18.70 11.74
CA LYS A 276 4.05 -17.70 11.04
C LYS A 276 3.28 -16.38 10.83
N LEU A 277 4.03 -15.31 10.59
CA LEU A 277 3.54 -14.02 10.11
C LEU A 277 3.57 -13.99 8.58
N ILE A 278 2.57 -13.35 7.97
CA ILE A 278 2.49 -13.11 6.52
C ILE A 278 2.58 -11.62 6.18
N GLY A 279 2.52 -10.74 7.19
CA GLY A 279 2.66 -9.31 7.02
C GLY A 279 3.04 -8.62 8.32
N ILE A 280 3.78 -7.54 8.22
CA ILE A 280 4.17 -6.67 9.33
C ILE A 280 4.20 -5.22 8.83
N ALA A 281 3.60 -4.32 9.60
CA ALA A 281 3.52 -2.90 9.29
C ALA A 281 3.50 -2.10 10.58
N SER A 282 3.84 -0.81 10.53
CA SER A 282 3.57 0.11 11.64
C SER A 282 2.67 1.22 11.11
N PRO A 283 1.35 1.12 11.32
CA PRO A 283 0.35 2.02 10.75
C PRO A 283 0.41 3.47 11.26
N ASN A 284 1.33 3.77 12.20
CA ASN A 284 1.30 5.02 12.92
C ASN A 284 2.70 5.67 13.02
N GLN A 285 2.76 6.96 12.66
CA GLN A 285 3.83 7.89 13.03
C GLN A 285 3.25 8.97 13.97
N LEU A 286 2.90 8.62 15.21
CA LEU A 286 2.47 9.62 16.21
C LEU A 286 3.65 10.53 16.55
N GLY A 287 3.79 11.65 15.85
CA GLY A 287 4.82 12.64 16.14
C GLY A 287 6.22 12.04 16.30
N SER A 288 7.14 12.80 16.88
CA SER A 288 8.52 12.37 17.12
C SER A 288 8.77 11.86 18.53
N THR A 289 7.75 11.83 19.38
CA THR A 289 7.88 11.66 20.83
C THR A 289 7.29 10.35 21.37
N TYR A 290 6.69 9.49 20.53
CA TYR A 290 6.09 8.22 20.93
C TYR A 290 6.81 7.00 20.34
N VAL A 291 6.88 5.87 21.06
CA VAL A 291 7.34 4.59 20.49
C VAL A 291 6.36 4.15 19.39
N PRO A 292 6.84 3.61 18.25
CA PRO A 292 5.97 3.28 17.11
C PRO A 292 5.05 2.12 17.44
N ASN A 293 3.89 2.05 16.79
CA ASN A 293 2.99 0.91 16.95
C ASN A 293 3.11 -0.05 15.80
N VAL A 294 3.13 -1.35 16.08
CA VAL A 294 3.22 -2.39 15.06
C VAL A 294 1.89 -3.12 14.92
N MET A 295 1.54 -3.44 13.68
CA MET A 295 0.54 -4.42 13.29
C MET A 295 1.20 -5.63 12.63
N VAL A 296 0.67 -6.81 12.92
CA VAL A 296 1.08 -8.05 12.27
C VAL A 296 -0.12 -8.79 11.72
N ILE A 297 0.10 -9.51 10.61
CA ILE A 297 -0.87 -10.45 10.03
C ILE A 297 -0.34 -11.86 10.26
N ASP A 298 -1.13 -12.72 10.89
CA ASP A 298 -0.78 -14.12 11.05
C ASP A 298 -1.18 -14.97 9.83
N ASP A 299 -0.73 -16.22 9.82
CA ASP A 299 -1.03 -17.24 8.80
C ASP A 299 -2.51 -17.68 8.72
N ARG A 300 -3.33 -17.28 9.68
CA ARG A 300 -4.79 -17.44 9.65
C ARG A 300 -5.48 -16.15 9.19
N ASN A 301 -4.72 -15.21 8.65
CA ASN A 301 -5.17 -13.90 8.20
C ASN A 301 -5.80 -13.05 9.32
N ARG A 302 -5.42 -13.26 10.57
CA ARG A 302 -5.83 -12.42 11.69
C ARG A 302 -4.82 -11.30 11.88
N VAL A 303 -5.31 -10.14 12.27
CA VAL A 303 -4.50 -8.94 12.40
C VAL A 303 -4.40 -8.56 13.86
N TYR A 304 -3.18 -8.34 14.34
CA TYR A 304 -2.90 -7.95 15.72
C TYR A 304 -2.22 -6.59 15.75
N TRP A 305 -2.40 -5.88 16.85
CA TRP A 305 -1.87 -4.54 17.04
C TRP A 305 -1.20 -4.40 18.43
N SER A 306 -0.13 -3.59 18.51
CA SER A 306 0.63 -3.41 19.74
C SER A 306 0.08 -2.32 20.66
N GLY A 307 -0.83 -1.46 20.17
CA GLY A 307 -1.62 -0.52 20.96
C GLY A 307 -0.83 0.57 21.70
N ALA A 308 -0.57 1.72 21.10
CA ALA A 308 -0.15 2.90 21.88
C ALA A 308 -0.61 4.20 21.21
N VAL A 309 -1.77 4.70 21.63
CA VAL A 309 -2.11 6.12 21.43
C VAL A 309 -2.08 6.77 22.81
N LEU A 310 -1.15 7.70 22.99
CA LEU A 310 -1.05 8.51 24.21
C LEU A 310 -1.76 9.84 23.95
N ASN A 311 -2.92 10.02 24.56
CA ASN A 311 -3.52 11.34 24.71
C ASN A 311 -2.81 12.04 25.88
N ASN A 312 -2.36 13.27 25.67
CA ASN A 312 -2.15 14.24 26.76
C ASN A 312 -2.03 15.69 26.25
N VAL A 313 -2.23 15.92 24.94
CA VAL A 313 -2.32 17.25 24.35
C VAL A 313 -3.67 17.29 23.64
N GLY A 314 -4.57 18.17 24.09
CA GLY A 314 -6.02 18.07 23.91
C GLY A 314 -6.54 17.65 22.52
N ILE A 315 -7.46 16.69 22.54
CA ILE A 315 -8.61 16.41 21.65
C ILE A 315 -8.40 16.35 20.12
N ASN A 316 -7.30 16.80 19.52
CA ASN A 316 -7.19 16.93 18.05
C ASN A 316 -6.08 16.10 17.42
N GLY A 317 -5.98 14.80 17.74
CA GLY A 317 -5.01 14.01 17.00
C GLY A 317 -4.94 12.50 17.17
N TRP A 318 -5.45 11.83 16.13
CA TRP A 318 -4.76 10.75 15.39
C TRP A 318 -4.81 9.35 16.01
N GLY A 319 -6.00 8.73 15.97
CA GLY A 319 -6.16 7.28 16.03
C GLY A 319 -5.96 6.64 14.66
N ILE A 320 -5.75 5.32 14.61
CA ILE A 320 -6.09 4.56 13.41
C ILE A 320 -7.61 4.55 13.37
N SER A 321 -8.20 5.48 12.61
CA SER A 321 -9.62 5.56 12.41
C SER A 321 -10.11 4.27 11.72
N ALA A 322 -11.10 3.62 12.31
CA ALA A 322 -11.80 2.41 11.84
C ALA A 322 -11.12 1.04 12.06
N GLY A 323 -11.18 0.54 13.30
CA GLY A 323 -11.05 -0.89 13.61
C GLY A 323 -11.87 -1.28 14.85
N ASN A 324 -12.68 -2.34 14.77
CA ASN A 324 -13.22 -3.02 15.94
C ASN A 324 -12.11 -3.94 16.49
N PHE A 325 -11.76 -3.77 17.76
CA PHE A 325 -10.70 -4.52 18.42
C PHE A 325 -11.29 -5.44 19.50
N LEU A 326 -10.95 -6.73 19.50
CA LEU A 326 -11.26 -7.60 20.65
C LEU A 326 -10.29 -7.30 21.81
N SER A 327 -10.74 -7.61 23.02
CA SER A 327 -9.95 -7.58 24.27
C SER A 327 -9.43 -6.21 24.73
N VAL A 328 -10.07 -5.12 24.30
CA VAL A 328 -9.85 -3.75 24.85
C VAL A 328 -10.45 -3.59 26.27
N ALA A 329 -11.24 -4.58 26.73
CA ALA A 329 -11.94 -4.57 28.01
C ALA A 329 -10.97 -4.66 29.20
N ASN A 330 -10.36 -3.54 29.59
CA ASN A 330 -9.74 -3.34 30.90
C ASN A 330 -9.67 -1.87 31.35
N ASP A 331 -10.26 -0.91 30.62
CA ASP A 331 -10.47 0.45 31.12
C ASP A 331 -11.94 0.64 31.53
N PRO A 332 -12.25 0.88 32.82
CA PRO A 332 -13.62 1.10 33.29
C PRO A 332 -14.28 2.38 32.73
N ASN A 333 -13.54 3.24 32.03
CA ASN A 333 -14.06 4.45 31.38
C ASN A 333 -14.29 4.30 29.87
N LEU A 334 -13.99 3.14 29.28
CA LEU A 334 -14.20 2.90 27.85
C LEU A 334 -15.38 1.95 27.65
N SER A 335 -16.37 2.39 26.86
CA SER A 335 -17.50 1.57 26.42
C SER A 335 -16.98 0.45 25.51
N PRO A 336 -17.30 -0.84 25.76
CA PRO A 336 -16.71 -1.97 25.04
C PRO A 336 -17.00 -2.06 23.54
N ASP A 337 -17.96 -1.29 23.00
CA ASP A 337 -18.47 -1.49 21.64
C ASP A 337 -18.97 -0.17 21.04
N GLU A 338 -18.13 0.85 20.99
CA GLU A 338 -18.42 2.06 20.24
C GLU A 338 -17.55 2.15 18.99
N CYS A 339 -18.21 2.49 17.88
CA CYS A 339 -17.63 2.96 16.63
C CYS A 339 -17.01 4.36 16.83
N ALA A 340 -16.21 4.51 17.88
CA ALA A 340 -15.52 5.71 18.26
C ALA A 340 -14.04 5.53 17.95
N ASP A 341 -13.39 6.65 17.66
CA ASP A 341 -11.94 6.74 17.71
C ASP A 341 -11.47 6.28 19.10
N ASN A 342 -10.97 5.05 19.18
CA ASN A 342 -10.49 4.50 20.45
C ASN A 342 -9.09 5.09 20.74
N PHE A 343 -9.08 6.32 21.24
CA PHE A 343 -7.88 7.13 21.51
C PHE A 343 -6.97 6.58 22.63
N ASN A 344 -7.35 5.49 23.31
CA ASN A 344 -6.71 5.02 24.55
C ASN A 344 -6.43 3.50 24.59
N ILE A 345 -6.32 2.81 23.45
CA ILE A 345 -5.95 1.39 23.46
C ILE A 345 -4.46 1.25 23.72
N VAL A 346 -4.09 0.56 24.82
CA VAL A 346 -2.71 0.33 25.23
C VAL A 346 -2.40 -1.17 25.31
N GLY A 347 -1.51 -1.66 24.44
CA GLY A 347 -0.86 -2.95 24.63
C GLY A 347 0.31 -2.80 25.59
N THR A 348 0.23 -3.46 26.74
CA THR A 348 1.26 -3.38 27.80
C THR A 348 2.13 -4.63 27.86
N SER A 349 1.81 -5.65 27.07
CA SER A 349 2.47 -6.94 27.12
C SER A 349 3.80 -6.94 26.35
N PRO A 350 4.92 -7.26 27.01
CA PRO A 350 6.22 -7.37 26.34
C PRO A 350 6.36 -8.63 25.49
N SER A 351 5.45 -9.61 25.61
CA SER A 351 5.65 -10.97 25.08
C SER A 351 4.42 -11.61 24.41
N ALA A 352 3.25 -10.98 24.48
CA ALA A 352 2.03 -11.51 23.86
C ALA A 352 1.28 -10.44 23.06
N TRP A 353 0.66 -10.86 21.96
CA TRP A 353 -0.27 -10.06 21.18
C TRP A 353 -1.67 -10.20 21.75
N ASP A 354 -2.09 -9.20 22.53
CA ASP A 354 -3.35 -9.26 23.27
C ASP A 354 -4.50 -8.49 22.60
N ILE A 355 -4.21 -7.74 21.53
CA ILE A 355 -5.18 -6.90 20.81
C ILE A 355 -5.30 -7.39 19.37
N GLU A 356 -6.47 -7.94 19.03
CA GLU A 356 -6.81 -8.36 17.66
C GLU A 356 -7.69 -7.30 16.98
N ALA A 357 -7.29 -6.84 15.80
CA ALA A 357 -8.05 -5.95 14.93
C ALA A 357 -9.00 -6.77 14.04
N ILE A 358 -10.22 -7.06 14.52
CA ILE A 358 -11.18 -7.98 13.88
C ILE A 358 -11.54 -7.54 12.46
N ASN A 359 -11.73 -6.23 12.25
CA ASN A 359 -12.17 -5.68 10.97
C ASN A 359 -11.17 -5.94 9.83
N PHE A 360 -9.93 -6.31 10.16
CA PHE A 360 -8.89 -6.63 9.19
C PHE A 360 -8.65 -8.14 9.02
N ARG A 361 -9.47 -8.99 9.66
CA ARG A 361 -9.45 -10.45 9.41
C ARG A 361 -9.63 -10.71 7.93
N GLY A 362 -8.78 -11.55 7.34
CA GLY A 362 -8.75 -11.81 5.90
C GLY A 362 -7.72 -10.96 5.15
N ALA A 363 -7.02 -10.04 5.82
CA ALA A 363 -5.89 -9.33 5.23
C ALA A 363 -4.77 -10.31 4.82
N ALA A 364 -4.19 -10.06 3.66
CA ALA A 364 -2.98 -10.69 3.14
C ALA A 364 -1.83 -9.68 3.01
N TYR A 365 -2.13 -8.38 3.04
CA TYR A 365 -1.16 -7.28 3.03
C TYR A 365 -1.71 -6.08 3.78
N LEU A 366 -0.82 -5.37 4.46
CA LEU A 366 -1.07 -4.04 5.05
C LEU A 366 -0.01 -3.08 4.50
N GLY A 367 -0.46 -1.92 4.03
CA GLY A 367 0.37 -0.81 3.61
C GLY A 367 -0.12 0.49 4.24
N GLU A 368 0.78 1.45 4.36
CA GLU A 368 0.46 2.79 4.83
C GLU A 368 0.18 3.72 3.64
N ILE A 369 -0.83 4.57 3.76
CA ILE A 369 -1.14 5.66 2.84
C ILE A 369 -1.26 6.93 3.69
N GLY A 370 -0.15 7.65 3.82
CA GLY A 370 -0.12 8.92 4.52
C GLY A 370 1.06 9.77 4.08
N THR A 371 0.80 11.05 3.86
CA THR A 371 1.83 12.09 3.74
C THR A 371 1.65 13.05 4.91
N GLN A 372 2.72 13.28 5.68
CA GLN A 372 2.70 14.28 6.75
C GLN A 372 2.65 15.69 6.16
N VAL A 373 1.76 16.52 6.71
CA VAL A 373 1.96 17.97 6.79
C VAL A 373 1.98 18.34 8.28
N GLU A 374 2.90 19.22 8.66
CA GLU A 374 3.46 19.45 10.00
C GLU A 374 2.47 19.76 11.13
N THR A 375 1.18 19.91 10.85
CA THR A 375 0.17 20.33 11.83
C THR A 375 -1.03 19.40 11.93
N TYR A 376 -1.29 18.52 10.94
CA TYR A 376 -2.44 17.61 10.96
C TYR A 376 -2.14 16.27 10.23
N SER A 377 -1.90 15.21 11.01
CA SER A 377 -1.58 13.79 10.69
C SER A 377 -2.64 12.78 10.21
N ARG A 378 -3.47 12.93 9.16
CA ARG A 378 -4.45 11.86 8.78
C ARG A 378 -3.73 10.61 8.24
N TYR A 379 -3.79 9.49 8.97
CA TYR A 379 -3.20 8.21 8.56
C TYR A 379 -4.24 7.29 7.94
N ASN A 380 -4.02 6.87 6.69
CA ASN A 380 -4.86 5.89 6.02
C ASN A 380 -4.08 4.58 5.85
N LEU A 381 -4.78 3.46 5.84
CA LEU A 381 -4.24 2.14 5.55
C LEU A 381 -4.72 1.65 4.19
N PHE A 382 -3.81 0.96 3.50
CA PHE A 382 -4.12 0.10 2.37
C PHE A 382 -4.11 -1.34 2.83
N ILE A 383 -5.14 -2.10 2.46
CA ILE A 383 -5.24 -3.51 2.79
C ILE A 383 -5.46 -4.29 1.50
N ILE A 384 -4.70 -5.37 1.30
CA ILE A 384 -5.07 -6.36 0.27
C ILE A 384 -5.61 -7.58 1.01
N SER A 385 -6.83 -7.99 0.72
CA SER A 385 -7.38 -9.23 1.28
C SER A 385 -6.79 -10.47 0.60
N ARG A 386 -7.02 -11.64 1.21
CA ARG A 386 -6.67 -12.95 0.63
C ARG A 386 -7.28 -13.18 -0.76
N SER A 387 -8.45 -12.60 -1.04
CA SER A 387 -9.08 -12.65 -2.36
C SER A 387 -8.47 -11.64 -3.35
N ARG A 388 -7.32 -11.03 -3.02
CA ARG A 388 -6.59 -10.02 -3.81
C ARG A 388 -7.39 -8.75 -4.09
N ARG A 389 -8.35 -8.42 -3.23
CA ARG A 389 -9.09 -7.15 -3.31
C ARG A 389 -8.38 -6.11 -2.47
N GLY A 390 -8.24 -4.90 -3.01
CA GLY A 390 -7.66 -3.76 -2.31
C GLY A 390 -8.73 -2.96 -1.58
N TYR A 391 -8.45 -2.56 -0.35
CA TYR A 391 -9.32 -1.74 0.51
C TYR A 391 -8.51 -0.57 1.05
N PHE A 392 -9.21 0.53 1.28
CA PHE A 392 -8.64 1.73 1.89
C PHE A 392 -9.40 2.04 3.17
N VAL A 393 -8.65 2.32 4.24
CA VAL A 393 -9.20 2.59 5.58
C VAL A 393 -8.66 3.92 6.06
N GLY A 394 -9.53 4.85 6.42
CA GLY A 394 -9.16 6.14 7.01
C GLY A 394 -10.26 7.20 6.82
N ASP A 395 -9.98 8.44 7.22
CA ASP A 395 -11.00 9.47 7.30
C ASP A 395 -11.49 9.94 5.92
N MET A 396 -12.80 9.92 5.72
CA MET A 396 -13.43 10.68 4.64
C MET A 396 -13.48 12.16 5.03
N GLY A 397 -13.04 13.06 4.14
CA GLY A 397 -13.22 14.50 4.35
C GLY A 397 -14.65 14.93 4.05
N SER A 398 -15.15 16.00 4.66
CA SER A 398 -16.44 16.58 4.25
C SER A 398 -16.32 17.00 2.79
N HIS A 399 -17.35 16.72 1.98
CA HIS A 399 -17.38 17.03 0.54
C HIS A 399 -16.40 16.20 -0.33
N THR A 400 -15.80 15.12 0.21
CA THR A 400 -15.09 14.14 -0.63
C THR A 400 -16.10 13.29 -1.41
N GLY A 401 -15.99 13.27 -2.74
CA GLY A 401 -16.75 12.30 -3.55
C GLY A 401 -16.27 10.87 -3.25
N ALA A 402 -17.13 9.87 -3.49
CA ALA A 402 -16.81 8.45 -3.30
C ALA A 402 -15.42 8.09 -3.88
N GLY A 403 -14.60 7.38 -3.11
CA GLY A 403 -13.25 6.97 -3.52
C GLY A 403 -12.13 8.01 -3.33
N LYS A 404 -12.40 9.16 -2.69
CA LYS A 404 -11.36 10.13 -2.29
C LYS A 404 -11.13 10.10 -0.78
N LEU A 405 -9.87 9.98 -0.37
CA LEU A 405 -9.47 10.03 1.04
C LEU A 405 -8.99 11.45 1.37
N GLY A 406 -9.42 11.97 2.53
CA GLY A 406 -8.99 13.28 3.02
C GLY A 406 -7.61 13.20 3.65
N ILE A 407 -6.67 14.05 3.21
CA ILE A 407 -5.32 14.11 3.80
C ILE A 407 -5.17 15.32 4.76
N LEU A 408 -6.01 16.37 4.66
CA LEU A 408 -5.86 17.62 5.43
C LEU A 408 -7.19 18.28 5.87
N ASN A 409 -7.12 19.13 6.89
CA ASN A 409 -8.24 19.96 7.39
C ASN A 409 -8.76 20.97 6.34
N GLU A 410 -10.06 21.21 6.36
CA GLU A 410 -10.82 21.91 5.31
C GLU A 410 -10.58 23.42 5.23
N THR A 411 -9.95 24.03 6.23
CA THR A 411 -9.75 25.48 6.28
C THR A 411 -8.60 26.00 5.42
N GLY A 412 -7.85 25.13 4.71
CA GLY A 412 -6.64 25.52 3.97
C GLY A 412 -6.42 24.90 2.59
N GLY A 413 -7.46 24.38 1.93
CA GLY A 413 -7.32 23.77 0.59
C GLY A 413 -6.67 22.38 0.64
N GLY A 414 -7.29 21.47 1.39
CA GLY A 414 -6.75 20.14 1.66
C GLY A 414 -6.42 19.33 0.40
N LEU A 415 -5.28 18.63 0.44
CA LEU A 415 -4.89 17.64 -0.57
C LEU A 415 -5.77 16.40 -0.41
N TYR A 416 -6.19 15.83 -1.54
CA TYR A 416 -6.93 14.56 -1.59
C TYR A 416 -6.09 13.55 -2.36
N THR A 417 -6.10 12.30 -1.89
CA THR A 417 -5.65 11.19 -2.72
C THR A 417 -6.86 10.45 -3.27
N SER A 418 -6.83 10.22 -4.57
CA SER A 418 -7.72 9.26 -5.23
C SER A 418 -6.84 8.08 -5.60
N PRO A 419 -7.01 6.92 -4.97
CA PRO A 419 -6.31 5.73 -5.41
C PRO A 419 -6.63 5.44 -6.87
N PHE A 420 -5.68 4.86 -7.60
CA PHE A 420 -5.92 4.34 -8.94
C PHE A 420 -5.69 2.82 -8.97
N PRO A 421 -6.67 2.01 -9.42
CA PRO A 421 -8.01 2.43 -9.83
C PRO A 421 -8.81 3.03 -8.65
N VAL A 422 -9.72 3.96 -8.96
CA VAL A 422 -10.63 4.54 -7.97
C VAL A 422 -11.44 3.40 -7.36
N PRO A 423 -11.47 3.23 -6.03
CA PRO A 423 -12.28 2.19 -5.40
C PRO A 423 -13.72 2.30 -5.89
N ILE A 424 -14.37 1.16 -6.16
CA ILE A 424 -15.81 1.16 -6.44
C ILE A 424 -16.49 1.71 -5.16
N ALA A 425 -17.54 2.53 -5.28
CA ALA A 425 -18.19 3.20 -4.14
C ALA A 425 -18.63 2.26 -2.98
N ASN A 426 -18.68 0.95 -3.23
CA ASN A 426 -19.04 -0.10 -2.27
C ASN A 426 -17.84 -0.89 -1.71
N GLU A 427 -16.61 -0.52 -2.10
CA GLU A 427 -15.33 -1.08 -1.62
C GLU A 427 -14.69 -0.21 -0.53
N GLN A 428 -15.29 0.94 -0.23
CA GLN A 428 -15.06 1.62 1.04
C GLN A 428 -15.74 0.79 2.13
N LEU A 429 -15.04 0.53 3.23
CA LEU A 429 -15.68 0.05 4.45
C LEU A 429 -16.59 1.19 4.92
N LEU A 430 -17.83 1.19 4.43
CA LEU A 430 -18.85 2.18 4.73
C LEU A 430 -19.25 1.99 6.18
N ASP A 431 -18.74 2.89 7.01
CA ASP A 431 -19.05 3.11 8.41
C ASP A 431 -18.96 1.89 9.33
N CYS A 432 -18.35 2.11 10.48
CA CYS A 432 -18.40 1.16 11.57
C CYS A 432 -19.88 0.91 11.92
N ASN A 433 -20.40 -0.25 11.53
CA ASN A 433 -21.80 -0.60 11.71
C ASN A 433 -22.02 -0.90 13.20
N THR A 434 -22.81 -0.05 13.85
CA THR A 434 -23.13 -0.07 15.29
C THR A 434 -24.01 -1.27 15.65
N SER A 435 -23.42 -2.43 15.91
CA SER A 435 -24.02 -3.48 16.75
C SER A 435 -23.01 -4.59 17.05
N PRO A 436 -23.03 -5.21 18.26
CA PRO A 436 -22.25 -6.41 18.54
C PRO A 436 -22.80 -7.57 17.69
N GLY A 437 -22.28 -7.69 16.47
CA GLY A 437 -22.64 -8.74 15.52
C GLY A 437 -22.59 -8.24 14.08
N THR A 438 -21.70 -8.85 13.28
CA THR A 438 -21.65 -8.80 11.80
C THR A 438 -20.89 -7.67 11.10
N GLY A 439 -19.97 -7.00 11.80
CA GLY A 439 -18.70 -6.63 11.16
C GLY A 439 -17.95 -7.91 10.77
N GLY A 440 -18.45 -8.60 9.75
CA GLY A 440 -17.93 -9.90 9.33
C GLY A 440 -16.46 -9.80 8.96
N PRO A 441 -15.72 -10.91 8.99
CA PRO A 441 -14.37 -10.95 8.40
C PRO A 441 -14.40 -10.37 6.98
N LEU A 442 -13.26 -9.89 6.44
CA LEU A 442 -13.09 -9.54 5.02
C LEU A 442 -13.28 -10.80 4.16
N GLY A 443 -14.51 -11.29 4.13
CA GLY A 443 -15.01 -12.36 3.29
C GLY A 443 -15.39 -11.78 1.93
N PRO A 444 -15.74 -12.66 0.97
CA PRO A 444 -16.25 -12.20 -0.31
C PRO A 444 -17.47 -11.31 -0.04
N THR A 445 -17.36 -10.01 -0.30
CA THR A 445 -18.51 -9.12 -0.25
C THR A 445 -19.55 -9.67 -1.23
N THR A 446 -20.77 -9.86 -0.75
CA THR A 446 -21.93 -9.98 -1.62
C THR A 446 -21.91 -8.74 -2.52
N PRO A 447 -21.74 -8.88 -3.86
CA PRO A 447 -21.74 -7.72 -4.72
C PRO A 447 -23.07 -6.98 -4.54
N ASN A 448 -23.02 -5.67 -4.28
CA ASN A 448 -24.25 -4.87 -4.27
C ASN A 448 -24.99 -5.13 -5.59
N SER A 449 -26.29 -5.43 -5.52
CA SER A 449 -27.05 -5.68 -6.74
C SER A 449 -27.15 -4.37 -7.51
N ALA A 450 -26.60 -4.34 -8.73
CA ALA A 450 -26.85 -3.21 -9.63
C ALA A 450 -28.35 -3.11 -9.89
N THR A 451 -28.84 -1.93 -10.22
CA THR A 451 -30.20 -1.74 -10.77
C THR A 451 -30.12 -0.86 -12.01
N GLY A 452 -31.00 -1.10 -12.96
CA GLY A 452 -31.06 -0.34 -14.19
C GLY A 452 -32.19 -0.80 -15.08
N THR A 453 -32.23 -0.29 -16.30
CA THR A 453 -33.21 -0.72 -17.30
C THR A 453 -32.50 -0.93 -18.63
N ILE A 454 -32.71 -2.09 -19.24
CA ILE A 454 -32.17 -2.38 -20.57
C ILE A 454 -32.94 -1.58 -21.61
N ASP A 455 -32.21 -0.87 -22.49
CA ASP A 455 -32.78 -0.28 -23.70
C ASP A 455 -32.76 -1.34 -24.81
N CYS A 456 -33.81 -2.16 -24.89
CA CYS A 456 -33.86 -3.27 -25.86
C CYS A 456 -33.69 -2.77 -27.31
N SER A 457 -34.08 -1.53 -27.62
CA SER A 457 -33.97 -0.95 -28.97
C SER A 457 -32.52 -0.68 -29.40
N LYS A 458 -31.59 -0.60 -28.44
CA LYS A 458 -30.16 -0.40 -28.66
C LYS A 458 -29.32 -1.63 -28.35
N THR A 459 -29.95 -2.81 -28.34
CA THR A 459 -29.27 -4.10 -28.15
C THR A 459 -29.00 -4.74 -29.51
N MET A 460 -27.82 -5.33 -29.71
CA MET A 460 -27.43 -5.95 -30.98
C MET A 460 -26.45 -7.10 -30.80
N LEU A 461 -26.34 -7.95 -31.82
CA LEU A 461 -25.33 -9.01 -31.93
C LEU A 461 -24.26 -8.59 -32.94
N ALA A 462 -22.98 -8.65 -32.55
CA ALA A 462 -21.86 -8.25 -33.39
C ALA A 462 -20.66 -9.22 -33.24
N PRO A 463 -20.15 -9.82 -34.33
CA PRO A 463 -20.73 -9.83 -35.67
C PRO A 463 -22.09 -10.53 -35.70
N ALA A 464 -22.93 -10.19 -36.69
CA ALA A 464 -24.24 -10.82 -36.85
C ALA A 464 -24.08 -12.34 -37.09
N PRO A 465 -24.81 -13.20 -36.36
CA PRO A 465 -24.71 -14.65 -36.56
C PRO A 465 -25.16 -15.08 -37.96
N ILE A 466 -24.45 -16.04 -38.55
CA ILE A 466 -24.73 -16.57 -39.89
C ILE A 466 -25.38 -17.95 -39.75
N LEU A 467 -26.60 -18.10 -40.25
CA LEU A 467 -27.34 -19.38 -40.22
C LEU A 467 -26.49 -20.54 -40.76
N GLY A 468 -26.47 -21.65 -40.03
CA GLY A 468 -25.73 -22.86 -40.40
C GLY A 468 -24.23 -22.83 -40.09
N THR A 469 -23.71 -21.72 -39.57
CA THR A 469 -22.28 -21.58 -39.22
C THR A 469 -22.13 -21.31 -37.73
N ALA A 470 -21.59 -22.28 -36.99
CA ALA A 470 -21.24 -22.09 -35.58
C ALA A 470 -20.11 -21.05 -35.44
N GLY A 471 -20.12 -20.28 -34.36
CA GLY A 471 -19.14 -19.23 -34.14
C GLY A 471 -19.29 -18.49 -32.80
N GLN A 472 -18.56 -17.39 -32.66
CA GLN A 472 -18.67 -16.47 -31.52
C GLN A 472 -19.23 -15.12 -31.97
N THR A 473 -20.10 -14.55 -31.14
CA THR A 473 -20.70 -13.22 -31.32
C THR A 473 -20.76 -12.50 -29.98
N ASP A 474 -20.75 -11.17 -29.98
CA ASP A 474 -20.98 -10.37 -28.79
C ASP A 474 -22.41 -9.84 -28.77
N LEU A 475 -23.13 -10.09 -27.67
CA LEU A 475 -24.35 -9.36 -27.33
C LEU A 475 -23.96 -8.04 -26.70
N ILE A 476 -24.19 -6.95 -27.44
CA ILE A 476 -23.98 -5.58 -26.98
C ILE A 476 -25.30 -5.12 -26.35
N VAL A 477 -25.29 -4.89 -25.04
CA VAL A 477 -26.46 -4.48 -24.25
C VAL A 477 -26.28 -3.04 -23.77
N THR A 478 -27.23 -2.17 -24.11
CA THR A 478 -27.27 -0.82 -23.54
C THR A 478 -28.17 -0.81 -22.30
N ILE A 479 -27.62 -0.41 -21.15
CA ILE A 479 -28.35 -0.33 -19.87
C ILE A 479 -28.24 1.08 -19.31
N THR A 480 -29.38 1.67 -18.95
CA THR A 480 -29.41 2.87 -18.11
C THR A 480 -29.31 2.44 -16.66
N VAL A 481 -28.14 2.64 -16.05
CA VAL A 481 -27.85 2.16 -14.69
C VAL A 481 -28.32 3.19 -13.67
N SER A 482 -29.25 2.79 -12.81
CA SER A 482 -29.78 3.60 -11.70
C SER A 482 -28.99 3.41 -10.41
N ALA A 483 -28.40 2.24 -10.18
CA ALA A 483 -27.49 1.97 -9.07
C ALA A 483 -26.30 1.10 -9.50
N THR A 484 -25.10 1.46 -9.07
CA THR A 484 -23.86 0.71 -9.34
C THR A 484 -23.82 -0.59 -8.55
N GLY A 485 -23.11 -1.60 -9.07
CA GLY A 485 -23.08 -2.93 -8.48
C GLY A 485 -22.91 -4.03 -9.53
N THR A 486 -23.34 -5.24 -9.22
CA THR A 486 -23.33 -6.39 -10.13
C THR A 486 -24.75 -6.82 -10.49
N PHE A 487 -25.02 -6.96 -11.77
CA PHE A 487 -26.20 -7.65 -12.29
C PHE A 487 -25.95 -9.16 -12.27
N SER A 488 -26.84 -9.90 -11.60
CA SER A 488 -26.83 -11.36 -11.51
C SER A 488 -28.26 -11.87 -11.35
N PRO A 489 -28.64 -13.00 -11.98
CA PRO A 489 -27.86 -13.76 -12.95
C PRO A 489 -27.90 -13.11 -14.34
N VAL A 490 -26.83 -13.31 -15.12
CA VAL A 490 -26.83 -13.13 -16.56
C VAL A 490 -27.19 -14.47 -17.19
N SER A 491 -28.19 -14.51 -18.05
CA SER A 491 -28.58 -15.72 -18.77
C SER A 491 -29.03 -15.40 -20.19
N VAL A 492 -28.85 -16.38 -21.08
CA VAL A 492 -29.35 -16.35 -22.46
C VAL A 492 -30.06 -17.67 -22.73
N THR A 493 -31.14 -17.61 -23.50
CA THR A 493 -31.92 -18.78 -23.89
C THR A 493 -32.44 -18.65 -25.32
N GLY A 494 -32.54 -19.79 -26.01
CA GLY A 494 -33.09 -19.87 -27.36
C GLY A 494 -32.07 -19.62 -28.48
N SER A 495 -32.45 -20.01 -29.69
CA SER A 495 -31.70 -19.78 -30.94
C SER A 495 -30.22 -20.22 -30.91
N GLY A 496 -29.92 -21.32 -30.22
CA GLY A 496 -28.57 -21.90 -30.20
C GLY A 496 -27.50 -21.06 -29.50
N MET A 497 -27.93 -20.08 -28.70
CA MET A 497 -27.05 -19.17 -28.00
C MET A 497 -26.77 -19.68 -26.60
N SER A 498 -25.51 -19.64 -26.20
CA SER A 498 -25.08 -19.88 -24.83
C SER A 498 -24.01 -18.87 -24.42
N LEU A 499 -23.90 -18.58 -23.12
CA LEU A 499 -22.87 -17.69 -22.60
C LEU A 499 -21.49 -18.30 -22.84
N ALA A 500 -20.59 -17.54 -23.46
CA ALA A 500 -19.20 -17.94 -23.53
C ALA A 500 -18.52 -17.70 -22.18
N ASN A 501 -17.50 -18.51 -21.87
CA ASN A 501 -16.59 -18.29 -20.74
C ASN A 501 -17.24 -18.22 -19.34
N GLY A 502 -18.43 -18.79 -19.15
CA GLY A 502 -19.06 -18.88 -17.82
C GLY A 502 -19.46 -17.54 -17.21
N ILE A 503 -19.71 -16.51 -18.04
CA ILE A 503 -20.11 -15.18 -17.58
C ILE A 503 -21.52 -15.22 -17.02
N THR A 504 -21.66 -15.28 -15.70
CA THR A 504 -22.97 -15.27 -15.02
C THR A 504 -23.31 -13.91 -14.41
N THR A 505 -22.43 -12.91 -14.53
CA THR A 505 -22.57 -11.60 -13.88
C THR A 505 -21.99 -10.45 -14.71
N LEU A 506 -22.56 -9.25 -14.61
CA LEU A 506 -22.04 -8.00 -15.19
C LEU A 506 -21.88 -6.92 -14.11
N THR A 507 -20.76 -6.19 -14.09
CA THR A 507 -20.52 -5.14 -13.07
C THR A 507 -20.61 -3.74 -13.66
N ALA A 508 -21.53 -2.94 -13.15
CA ALA A 508 -21.68 -1.52 -13.47
C ALA A 508 -20.95 -0.65 -12.45
N THR A 509 -19.99 0.15 -12.89
CA THR A 509 -19.14 0.96 -12.01
C THR A 509 -19.58 2.43 -11.91
N ARG A 510 -20.54 2.86 -12.74
CA ARG A 510 -21.13 4.22 -12.74
C ARG A 510 -22.63 4.15 -12.98
N THR A 511 -23.35 5.22 -12.64
CA THR A 511 -24.76 5.41 -13.05
C THR A 511 -24.83 6.06 -14.44
N GLY A 512 -25.99 6.01 -15.08
CA GLY A 512 -26.21 6.49 -16.45
C GLY A 512 -26.09 5.40 -17.52
N THR A 513 -26.22 5.79 -18.79
CA THR A 513 -26.24 4.87 -19.94
C THR A 513 -24.86 4.24 -20.17
N GLN A 514 -24.80 2.91 -20.16
CA GLN A 514 -23.59 2.12 -20.40
C GLN A 514 -23.86 1.00 -21.40
N GLN A 515 -22.82 0.63 -22.15
CA GLN A 515 -22.84 -0.56 -23.01
C GLN A 515 -22.02 -1.68 -22.39
N PHE A 516 -22.59 -2.88 -22.38
CA PHE A 516 -21.96 -4.11 -21.90
C PHE A 516 -21.81 -5.07 -23.07
N HIS A 517 -20.66 -5.71 -23.18
CA HIS A 517 -20.36 -6.71 -24.21
C HIS A 517 -20.35 -8.09 -23.57
N ILE A 518 -21.29 -8.95 -23.98
CA ILE A 518 -21.45 -10.30 -23.45
C ILE A 518 -21.12 -11.28 -24.57
N PRO A 519 -19.97 -11.97 -24.52
CA PRO A 519 -19.62 -12.94 -25.54
C PRO A 519 -20.53 -14.17 -25.44
N LEU A 520 -21.04 -14.61 -26.59
CA LEU A 520 -21.92 -15.76 -26.76
C LEU A 520 -21.30 -16.77 -27.73
N ASN A 521 -21.50 -18.05 -27.43
CA ASN A 521 -21.31 -19.13 -28.40
C ASN A 521 -22.63 -19.33 -29.16
N TYR A 522 -22.53 -19.44 -30.47
CA TYR A 522 -23.62 -19.72 -31.39
C TYR A 522 -23.38 -21.04 -32.11
N ASP A 523 -24.34 -21.96 -32.09
CA ASP A 523 -24.21 -23.31 -32.66
C ASP A 523 -24.61 -23.43 -34.15
N GLY A 524 -25.07 -22.35 -34.78
CA GLY A 524 -25.52 -22.34 -36.18
C GLY A 524 -27.03 -22.51 -36.37
N THR A 525 -27.83 -22.67 -35.32
CA THR A 525 -29.30 -22.80 -35.42
C THR A 525 -29.98 -21.48 -35.78
N ALA A 526 -31.13 -21.51 -36.46
CA ALA A 526 -31.79 -20.28 -36.92
C ALA A 526 -32.12 -19.30 -35.77
N LEU A 527 -31.75 -18.03 -35.95
CA LEU A 527 -32.16 -16.95 -35.07
C LEU A 527 -33.66 -16.71 -35.21
N THR A 528 -34.41 -17.15 -34.22
CA THR A 528 -35.85 -16.92 -34.12
C THR A 528 -36.14 -15.81 -33.11
N SER A 529 -37.40 -15.35 -33.08
CA SER A 529 -37.92 -14.45 -32.03
C SER A 529 -37.82 -15.02 -30.61
N ASN A 530 -37.41 -16.28 -30.46
CA ASN A 530 -37.27 -16.96 -29.18
C ASN A 530 -35.91 -16.72 -28.50
N PHE A 531 -34.99 -15.98 -29.14
CA PHE A 531 -33.77 -15.55 -28.45
C PHE A 531 -34.11 -14.51 -27.39
N GLN A 532 -33.82 -14.83 -26.13
CA GLN A 532 -34.02 -13.96 -24.98
C GLN A 532 -32.75 -13.93 -24.13
N PHE A 533 -32.48 -12.78 -23.52
CA PHE A 533 -31.46 -12.64 -22.51
C PHE A 533 -31.99 -11.88 -21.29
N THR A 534 -31.48 -12.22 -20.13
CA THR A 534 -31.81 -11.60 -18.84
C THR A 534 -30.55 -11.10 -18.18
N ILE A 535 -30.55 -9.84 -17.73
CA ILE A 535 -29.44 -9.21 -17.00
C ILE A 535 -29.91 -8.86 -15.59
N GLY A 536 -29.98 -9.85 -14.70
CA GLY A 536 -30.40 -9.68 -13.31
C GLY A 536 -31.64 -8.80 -13.15
N THR A 537 -31.52 -7.78 -12.30
CA THR A 537 -32.53 -6.75 -12.02
C THR A 537 -32.72 -5.73 -13.15
N ALA A 538 -31.86 -5.67 -14.18
CA ALA A 538 -32.02 -4.75 -15.30
C ALA A 538 -33.16 -5.13 -16.25
N GLY A 539 -33.63 -6.38 -16.15
CA GLY A 539 -34.72 -6.93 -16.93
C GLY A 539 -34.27 -7.93 -17.99
N SER A 540 -35.18 -8.22 -18.92
CA SER A 540 -34.95 -9.15 -20.04
C SER A 540 -35.36 -8.50 -21.35
N CYS A 541 -34.68 -8.86 -22.44
CA CYS A 541 -34.99 -8.40 -23.78
C CYS A 541 -34.80 -9.53 -24.80
N SER A 542 -35.48 -9.40 -25.94
CA SER A 542 -35.10 -10.03 -27.19
C SER A 542 -34.51 -8.94 -28.08
N PRO A 543 -33.25 -9.05 -28.55
CA PRO A 543 -32.74 -8.10 -29.51
C PRO A 543 -33.53 -8.24 -30.81
N ALA A 544 -33.73 -7.14 -31.53
CA ALA A 544 -34.26 -7.20 -32.87
C ALA A 544 -33.25 -7.98 -33.73
N VAL A 545 -33.62 -9.18 -34.17
CA VAL A 545 -32.83 -9.92 -35.15
C VAL A 545 -32.91 -9.13 -36.45
N PRO A 546 -31.81 -8.55 -36.97
CA PRO A 546 -31.85 -7.98 -38.29
C PRO A 546 -32.16 -9.15 -39.24
N TYR A 547 -33.34 -9.13 -39.86
CA TYR A 547 -33.59 -9.96 -41.03
C TYR A 547 -32.42 -9.74 -42.00
N PRO A 548 -31.83 -10.78 -42.59
CA PRO A 548 -30.89 -10.56 -43.66
C PRO A 548 -31.64 -9.77 -44.73
N ALA A 549 -31.26 -8.51 -44.93
CA ALA A 549 -31.66 -7.77 -46.11
C ALA A 549 -31.23 -8.66 -47.28
N GLU A 550 -32.20 -9.10 -48.09
CA GLU A 550 -31.90 -9.64 -49.41
C GLU A 550 -30.91 -8.68 -50.07
N LEU A 551 -29.68 -9.16 -50.27
CA LEU A 551 -28.75 -8.59 -51.22
C LEU A 551 -29.43 -8.72 -52.58
N ARG A 552 -30.26 -7.74 -52.95
CA ARG A 552 -30.71 -7.58 -54.33
C ARG A 552 -29.48 -7.16 -55.13
N TRP A 553 -28.88 -8.15 -55.76
CA TRP A 553 -27.89 -7.99 -56.80
C TRP A 553 -28.58 -7.33 -58.01
N HIS A 554 -28.37 -6.03 -58.21
CA HIS A 554 -28.57 -5.42 -59.52
C HIS A 554 -27.28 -5.66 -60.31
N GLY A 555 -27.26 -6.73 -61.10
CA GLY A 555 -26.26 -6.90 -62.15
C GLY A 555 -26.44 -5.86 -63.25
N PRO A 556 -25.40 -5.57 -64.04
CA PRO A 556 -25.52 -4.72 -65.21
C PRO A 556 -26.07 -5.57 -66.36
N ASP A 557 -27.36 -5.40 -66.68
CA ASP A 557 -27.96 -5.58 -68.02
C ASP A 557 -29.48 -5.43 -67.89
N GLN A 558 -29.94 -4.17 -67.96
CA GLN A 558 -31.08 -3.66 -68.74
C GLN A 558 -31.32 -2.17 -68.43
#